data_AF-A0A9E2XXN3-F1
#
_entry.id   AF-A0A9E2XXN3-F1
#
_cell.length_a   1.000
_cell.length_b   1.000
_cell.length_c   1.000
_cell.angle_alpha   90.00
_cell.angle_beta   90.00
_cell.angle_gamma   90.00
#
_symmetry.space_group_name_H-M   'P 1'
#
loop_
_entity.id
_entity.type
_entity.pdbx_description
1 polymer ?
#
loop_
_entity_poly.entity_id
_entity_poly.type
_entity_poly.pdbx_seq_one_letter_code
_entity_poly.pdbx_strand_id
1 'polypeptide(L)'
;MKRILLAAAIAATTAIAVPTIARSAEDAETQQAQADEQSGEVHGGGPGHWMRGESGPGREGSRGMMMHRMMMRRNPQERCEERLAWRAAMRAYTEAKLDLTPEQRPLWDRVESIAQSEQQKERQLCSSLKPRDETTVLDRLDRMQQFLSTRLEALQAAKPAVQALYQALTPEQRAIFDHPFRR
;
A
#
# COMPACT_ATOMS: atom_id res chain seq x y z
N MET A 1 0.36 -54.33 -48.05
CA MET A 1 0.53 -52.92 -48.50
C MET A 1 -0.03 -52.04 -47.39
N LYS A 2 0.57 -50.99 -46.82
CA LYS A 2 1.81 -50.25 -47.06
C LYS A 2 2.19 -49.56 -45.71
N ARG A 3 3.41 -49.86 -45.26
CA ARG A 3 4.35 -49.24 -44.28
C ARG A 3 3.92 -48.11 -43.31
N ILE A 4 4.28 -48.35 -42.04
CA ILE A 4 4.51 -47.44 -40.90
C ILE A 4 5.65 -46.44 -41.21
N LEU A 5 5.54 -45.19 -40.74
CA LEU A 5 6.69 -44.36 -40.33
C LEU A 5 6.32 -43.46 -39.13
N LEU A 6 7.17 -43.54 -38.09
CA LEU A 6 7.27 -42.64 -36.93
C LEU A 6 8.06 -41.36 -37.27
N ALA A 7 7.78 -40.26 -36.55
CA ALA A 7 8.75 -39.24 -36.11
C ALA A 7 8.06 -38.36 -35.02
N ALA A 8 8.39 -38.42 -33.73
CA ALA A 8 9.62 -38.07 -33.00
C ALA A 8 9.70 -36.57 -32.58
N ALA A 9 9.60 -36.37 -31.25
CA ALA A 9 10.13 -35.36 -30.31
C ALA A 9 10.59 -33.97 -30.82
N ILE A 10 10.44 -32.88 -30.05
CA ILE A 10 11.40 -32.48 -28.99
C ILE A 10 10.69 -31.70 -27.86
N ALA A 11 10.91 -32.15 -26.63
CA ALA A 11 10.70 -31.39 -25.41
C ALA A 11 11.91 -30.48 -25.15
N ALA A 12 11.68 -29.22 -24.82
CA ALA A 12 12.71 -28.30 -24.35
C ALA A 12 12.28 -27.72 -23.00
N THR A 13 12.52 -28.47 -21.91
CA THR A 13 12.50 -27.95 -20.56
C THR A 13 13.86 -27.34 -20.25
N THR A 14 13.96 -26.02 -20.25
CA THR A 14 15.13 -25.29 -19.75
C THR A 14 15.03 -25.19 -18.23
N ALA A 15 15.94 -25.87 -17.53
CA ALA A 15 16.16 -25.67 -16.11
C ALA A 15 16.91 -24.34 -15.90
N ILE A 16 16.30 -23.39 -15.19
CA ILE A 16 17.00 -22.18 -14.74
C ILE A 16 17.60 -22.49 -13.37
N ALA A 17 18.92 -22.60 -13.32
CA ALA A 17 19.69 -22.66 -12.08
C ALA A 17 19.72 -21.28 -11.43
N VAL A 18 19.24 -21.18 -10.19
CA VAL A 18 19.37 -19.98 -9.35
C VAL A 18 20.72 -20.04 -8.63
N PRO A 19 21.64 -19.09 -8.83
CA PRO A 19 22.83 -19.01 -7.98
C PRO A 19 22.42 -18.50 -6.59
N THR A 20 22.60 -19.36 -5.59
CA THR A 20 22.61 -18.99 -4.18
C THR A 20 23.81 -18.07 -3.91
N ILE A 21 23.55 -16.80 -3.62
CA ILE A 21 24.58 -15.91 -3.07
C ILE A 21 24.86 -16.37 -1.65
N ALA A 22 26.02 -17.01 -1.47
CA ALA A 22 26.61 -17.32 -0.17
C ALA A 22 26.92 -16.01 0.55
N ARG A 23 26.39 -15.88 1.76
CA ARG A 23 26.66 -14.77 2.67
C ARG A 23 27.87 -15.19 3.50
N SER A 24 29.06 -14.70 3.14
CA SER A 24 30.28 -14.95 3.92
C SER A 24 30.13 -14.33 5.30
N ALA A 25 30.31 -15.17 6.31
CA ALA A 25 30.55 -14.81 7.69
C ALA A 25 32.01 -15.15 7.98
N GLU A 26 32.82 -14.12 8.24
CA GLU A 26 34.23 -14.08 8.67
C GLU A 26 34.52 -12.55 8.64
N ASP A 27 34.82 -11.82 9.71
CA ASP A 27 35.75 -12.03 10.82
C ASP A 27 35.21 -11.29 12.07
N ALA A 28 35.06 -11.97 13.19
CA ALA A 28 36.05 -12.08 14.28
C ALA A 28 36.13 -10.86 15.20
N GLU A 29 35.83 -11.13 16.46
CA GLU A 29 35.85 -10.27 17.62
C GLU A 29 37.20 -9.56 17.88
N THR A 30 37.10 -8.48 18.64
CA THR A 30 38.10 -7.97 19.61
C THR A 30 39.08 -6.91 19.11
N GLN A 31 38.76 -5.64 19.35
CA GLN A 31 39.64 -4.82 20.19
C GLN A 31 38.87 -3.69 20.85
N GLN A 32 38.86 -3.75 22.18
CA GLN A 32 38.23 -2.84 23.10
C GLN A 32 39.34 -1.97 23.71
N ALA A 33 38.99 -0.70 23.92
CA ALA A 33 39.67 0.33 24.72
C ALA A 33 40.87 1.06 24.09
N GLN A 34 40.63 2.31 23.70
CA GLN A 34 41.43 3.43 24.16
C GLN A 34 40.48 4.59 24.48
N ALA A 35 40.40 4.90 25.78
CA ALA A 35 39.86 6.14 26.28
C ALA A 35 40.87 7.24 26.00
N ASP A 36 40.44 8.31 25.35
CA ASP A 36 41.12 9.59 25.48
C ASP A 36 40.09 10.69 25.68
N GLU A 37 40.37 11.45 26.73
CA GLU A 37 39.56 12.47 27.35
C GLU A 37 39.86 13.78 26.61
N GLN A 38 38.92 14.29 25.82
CA GLN A 38 39.00 15.68 25.37
C GLN A 38 37.64 16.37 25.45
N SER A 39 37.65 17.34 26.36
CA SER A 39 36.58 18.26 26.72
C SER A 39 36.04 19.05 25.52
N GLY A 40 34.72 19.04 25.39
CA GLY A 40 33.95 19.92 24.52
C GLY A 40 32.51 19.98 25.01
N GLU A 41 32.14 21.07 25.67
CA GLU A 41 30.76 21.39 26.06
C GLU A 41 29.81 21.28 24.86
N VAL A 42 28.92 20.29 24.88
CA VAL A 42 27.68 20.32 24.09
C VAL A 42 26.55 19.93 25.03
N HIS A 43 25.61 20.87 25.18
CA HIS A 43 24.43 20.79 26.02
C HIS A 43 23.68 19.46 25.84
N GLY A 44 23.39 18.80 26.97
CA GLY A 44 22.73 17.50 27.03
C GLY A 44 21.34 17.49 26.41
N GLY A 45 21.18 16.77 25.31
CA GLY A 45 19.90 16.36 24.75
C GLY A 45 19.47 15.01 25.32
N GLY A 46 18.91 15.00 26.53
CA GLY A 46 18.30 13.80 27.11
C GLY A 46 17.00 13.39 26.38
N PRO A 47 16.62 12.10 26.39
CA PRO A 47 15.41 11.61 25.73
C PRO A 47 14.18 12.00 26.56
N GLY A 48 13.55 13.13 26.24
CA GLY A 48 12.37 13.60 27.00
C GLY A 48 11.62 14.80 26.45
N HIS A 49 11.87 15.26 25.22
CA HIS A 49 11.31 16.52 24.71
C HIS A 49 9.78 16.48 24.44
N TRP A 50 9.10 15.34 24.38
CA TRP A 50 7.66 15.30 24.06
C TRP A 50 6.71 15.84 25.15
N MET A 51 7.24 16.35 26.27
CA MET A 51 6.45 16.80 27.43
C MET A 51 6.81 18.22 27.91
N ARG A 52 7.05 19.16 26.99
CA ARG A 52 7.04 20.60 27.33
C ARG A 52 6.13 21.38 26.38
N GLY A 53 4.83 21.19 26.59
CA GLY A 53 3.81 22.14 26.15
C GLY A 53 3.22 22.78 27.40
N GLU A 54 3.81 23.89 27.85
CA GLU A 54 3.18 24.80 28.79
C GLU A 54 2.11 25.61 28.04
N SER A 55 1.10 24.89 27.55
CA SER A 55 -0.12 25.46 27.00
C SER A 55 -1.14 25.34 28.13
N GLY A 56 -1.49 26.46 28.76
CA GLY A 56 -2.58 26.51 29.73
C GLY A 56 -3.87 25.89 29.16
N PRO A 57 -4.90 25.60 29.98
CA PRO A 57 -6.13 24.95 29.55
C PRO A 57 -6.96 25.89 28.67
N GLY A 58 -6.50 26.12 27.45
CA GLY A 58 -7.05 27.03 26.47
C GLY A 58 -7.61 26.24 25.30
N ARG A 59 -8.92 26.41 25.11
CA ARG A 59 -9.82 26.22 23.93
C ARG A 59 -9.35 25.46 22.66
N GLU A 60 -8.07 25.41 22.31
CA GLU A 60 -7.49 24.64 21.18
C GLU A 60 -7.66 23.12 21.37
N GLY A 61 -7.31 22.60 22.55
CA GLY A 61 -7.41 21.16 22.86
C GLY A 61 -8.85 20.64 22.89
N SER A 62 -9.78 21.48 23.34
CA SER A 62 -11.21 21.16 23.36
C SER A 62 -11.81 21.08 21.95
N ARG A 63 -11.34 21.91 21.01
CA ARG A 63 -11.81 21.92 19.61
C ARG A 63 -11.32 20.69 18.85
N GLY A 64 -10.06 20.29 19.04
CA GLY A 64 -9.51 19.05 18.47
C GLY A 64 -10.21 17.79 18.99
N MET A 65 -10.45 17.72 20.31
CA MET A 65 -11.22 16.63 20.93
C MET A 65 -12.66 16.55 20.42
N MET A 66 -13.32 17.70 20.20
CA MET A 66 -14.69 17.75 19.68
C MET A 66 -14.78 17.27 18.22
N MET A 67 -13.83 17.67 17.36
CA MET A 67 -13.76 17.20 15.98
C MET A 67 -13.48 15.69 15.90
N HIS A 68 -12.57 15.17 16.73
CA HIS A 68 -12.34 13.73 16.84
C HIS A 68 -13.61 12.98 17.27
N ARG A 69 -14.34 13.53 18.25
CA ARG A 69 -15.61 12.95 18.72
C ARG A 69 -16.67 12.92 17.62
N MET A 70 -16.79 13.96 16.81
CA MET A 70 -17.72 13.99 15.67
C MET A 70 -17.35 12.97 14.59
N MET A 71 -16.07 12.85 14.24
CA MET A 71 -15.60 11.87 13.24
C MET A 71 -15.83 10.41 13.69
N MET A 72 -15.72 10.15 15.01
CA MET A 72 -16.00 8.84 15.59
C MET A 72 -17.49 8.50 15.68
N ARG A 73 -18.38 9.52 15.66
CA ARG A 73 -19.85 9.37 15.69
C ARG A 73 -20.47 9.10 14.31
N ARG A 74 -19.72 9.24 13.21
CA ARG A 74 -20.24 8.94 11.87
C ARG A 74 -20.56 7.45 11.71
N ASN A 75 -21.59 7.15 10.92
CA ASN A 75 -22.00 5.78 10.58
C ASN A 75 -20.80 5.00 10.00
N PRO A 76 -20.48 3.78 10.51
CA PRO A 76 -19.42 2.94 9.96
C PRO A 76 -19.51 2.69 8.45
N GLN A 77 -20.73 2.50 7.92
CA GLN A 77 -20.98 2.31 6.50
C GLN A 77 -20.58 3.55 5.70
N GLU A 78 -21.09 4.73 6.07
CA GLU A 78 -20.77 5.99 5.38
C GLU A 78 -19.25 6.23 5.33
N ARG A 79 -18.53 6.05 6.45
CA ARG A 79 -17.06 6.19 6.46
C ARG A 79 -16.36 5.18 5.56
N CYS A 80 -16.93 3.99 5.40
CA CYS A 80 -16.40 2.98 4.49
C CYS A 80 -16.59 3.43 3.04
N GLU A 81 -17.79 3.86 2.68
CA GLU A 81 -18.14 4.33 1.34
C GLU A 81 -17.39 5.61 0.94
N GLU A 82 -17.24 6.58 1.86
CA GLU A 82 -16.42 7.79 1.63
C GLU A 82 -14.97 7.45 1.30
N ARG A 83 -14.40 6.43 1.95
CA ARG A 83 -13.04 5.97 1.66
C ARG A 83 -12.94 5.37 0.26
N LEU A 84 -13.97 4.62 -0.18
CA LEU A 84 -14.03 4.09 -1.53
C LEU A 84 -14.17 5.21 -2.57
N ALA A 85 -15.03 6.18 -2.30
CA ALA A 85 -15.19 7.37 -3.15
C ALA A 85 -13.88 8.15 -3.26
N TRP A 86 -13.18 8.36 -2.15
CA TRP A 86 -11.89 9.01 -2.14
C TRP A 86 -10.86 8.25 -2.99
N ARG A 87 -10.76 6.91 -2.85
CA ARG A 87 -9.86 6.11 -3.69
C ARG A 87 -10.17 6.23 -5.19
N ALA A 88 -11.45 6.27 -5.56
CA ALA A 88 -11.85 6.50 -6.96
C ALA A 88 -11.43 7.91 -7.43
N ALA A 89 -11.65 8.93 -6.61
CA ALA A 89 -11.22 10.29 -6.91
C ALA A 89 -9.70 10.40 -7.07
N MET A 90 -8.92 9.71 -6.24
CA MET A 90 -7.46 9.67 -6.34
C MET A 90 -7.00 9.04 -7.66
N ARG A 91 -7.67 8.00 -8.16
CA ARG A 91 -7.34 7.41 -9.48
C ARG A 91 -7.70 8.36 -10.62
N ALA A 92 -8.88 8.97 -10.59
CA ALA A 92 -9.31 9.94 -11.60
C ALA A 92 -8.36 11.17 -11.65
N TYR A 93 -7.92 11.64 -10.49
CA TYR A 93 -6.92 12.71 -10.40
C TYR A 93 -5.57 12.29 -11.00
N THR A 94 -5.10 11.07 -10.71
CA THR A 94 -3.87 10.53 -11.31
C THR A 94 -4.01 10.42 -12.83
N GLU A 95 -5.11 9.90 -13.35
CA GLU A 95 -5.38 9.81 -14.80
C GLU A 95 -5.22 11.17 -15.48
N ALA A 96 -5.88 12.19 -14.92
CA ALA A 96 -5.86 13.54 -15.47
C ALA A 96 -4.44 14.16 -15.50
N LYS A 97 -3.54 13.73 -14.60
CA LYS A 97 -2.16 14.21 -14.56
C LYS A 97 -1.22 13.46 -15.51
N LEU A 98 -1.56 12.23 -15.91
CA LEU A 98 -0.65 11.41 -16.71
C LEU A 98 -0.59 11.82 -18.18
N ASP A 99 -1.60 12.56 -18.67
CA ASP A 99 -1.70 12.94 -20.10
C ASP A 99 -1.45 11.73 -21.02
N LEU A 100 -2.27 10.70 -20.84
CA LEU A 100 -2.06 9.40 -21.47
C LEU A 100 -2.21 9.48 -22.99
N THR A 101 -1.29 8.83 -23.71
CA THR A 101 -1.38 8.72 -25.18
C THR A 101 -2.50 7.75 -25.60
N PRO A 102 -2.95 7.79 -26.86
CA PRO A 102 -3.92 6.82 -27.38
C PRO A 102 -3.50 5.36 -27.21
N GLU A 103 -2.20 5.07 -27.24
CA GLU A 103 -1.64 3.72 -27.06
C GLU A 103 -1.64 3.29 -25.58
N GLN A 104 -1.51 4.24 -24.65
CA GLN A 104 -1.53 3.98 -23.21
C GLN A 104 -2.96 3.87 -22.64
N ARG A 105 -3.93 4.54 -23.28
CA ARG A 105 -5.33 4.58 -22.82
C ARG A 105 -5.95 3.20 -22.55
N PRO A 106 -5.82 2.19 -23.43
CA PRO A 106 -6.37 0.86 -23.17
C PRO A 106 -5.75 0.16 -21.95
N LEU A 107 -4.48 0.46 -21.63
CA LEU A 107 -3.82 -0.09 -20.44
C LEU A 107 -4.39 0.53 -19.16
N TRP A 108 -4.65 1.84 -19.18
CA TRP A 108 -5.33 2.52 -18.08
C TRP A 108 -6.76 2.02 -17.89
N ASP A 109 -7.53 1.91 -18.97
CA ASP A 109 -8.93 1.44 -18.91
C ASP A 109 -9.01 0.02 -18.30
N ARG A 110 -8.01 -0.84 -18.56
CA ARG A 110 -7.90 -2.15 -17.90
C ARG A 110 -7.65 -2.04 -16.40
N VAL A 111 -6.76 -1.15 -15.96
CA VAL A 111 -6.51 -0.89 -14.54
C VAL A 111 -7.78 -0.37 -13.87
N GLU A 112 -8.49 0.58 -14.49
CA GLU A 112 -9.74 1.13 -13.95
C GLU A 112 -10.85 0.08 -13.88
N SER A 113 -11.01 -0.76 -14.90
CA SER A 113 -12.00 -1.84 -14.90
C SER A 113 -11.80 -2.81 -13.73
N ILE A 114 -10.54 -3.21 -13.47
CA ILE A 114 -10.20 -4.05 -12.31
C ILE A 114 -10.50 -3.29 -11.01
N ALA A 115 -10.05 -2.04 -10.90
CA ALA A 115 -10.26 -1.25 -9.69
C ALA A 115 -11.75 -1.06 -9.36
N GLN A 116 -12.60 -0.85 -10.37
CA GLN A 116 -14.05 -0.71 -10.22
C GLN A 116 -14.71 -2.02 -9.77
N SER A 117 -14.33 -3.15 -10.38
CA SER A 117 -14.81 -4.48 -9.98
C SER A 117 -14.47 -4.80 -8.52
N GLU A 118 -13.22 -4.59 -8.12
CA GLU A 118 -12.77 -4.87 -6.76
C GLU A 118 -13.35 -3.88 -5.74
N GLN A 119 -13.51 -2.61 -6.12
CA GLN A 119 -14.19 -1.61 -5.30
C GLN A 119 -15.66 -1.98 -5.07
N GLN A 120 -16.33 -2.65 -6.01
CA GLN A 120 -17.69 -3.12 -5.82
C GLN A 120 -17.78 -4.25 -4.78
N LYS A 121 -16.80 -5.16 -4.74
CA LYS A 121 -16.72 -6.18 -3.67
C LYS A 121 -16.53 -5.52 -2.30
N GLU A 122 -15.62 -4.56 -2.18
CA GLU A 122 -15.42 -3.84 -0.91
C GLU A 122 -16.66 -3.02 -0.52
N ARG A 123 -17.43 -2.50 -1.50
CA ARG A 123 -18.71 -1.82 -1.24
C ARG A 123 -19.75 -2.76 -0.62
N GLN A 124 -19.82 -4.01 -1.07
CA GLN A 124 -20.70 -5.01 -0.47
C GLN A 124 -20.33 -5.26 1.01
N LEU A 125 -19.02 -5.31 1.33
CA LEU A 125 -18.56 -5.39 2.73
C LEU A 125 -18.89 -4.11 3.53
N CYS A 126 -18.83 -2.92 2.91
CA CYS A 126 -19.26 -1.69 3.57
C CYS A 126 -20.75 -1.74 3.95
N SER A 127 -21.60 -2.34 3.10
CA SER A 127 -23.05 -2.41 3.33
C SER A 127 -23.46 -3.34 4.47
N SER A 128 -22.59 -4.27 4.88
CA SER A 128 -22.85 -5.18 6.01
C SER A 128 -22.34 -4.65 7.35
N LEU A 129 -21.82 -3.42 7.39
CA LEU A 129 -21.25 -2.84 8.60
C LEU A 129 -22.32 -2.47 9.63
N LYS A 130 -22.22 -3.05 10.82
CA LYS A 130 -23.05 -2.72 11.98
C LYS A 130 -22.51 -1.51 12.77
N PRO A 131 -23.37 -0.79 13.50
CA PRO A 131 -22.98 0.18 14.51
C PRO A 131 -22.00 -0.42 15.54
N ARG A 132 -21.09 0.42 16.06
CA ARG A 132 -19.96 -0.03 16.90
C ARG A 132 -20.43 -0.64 18.23
N ASP A 133 -21.47 -0.07 18.79
CA ASP A 133 -22.18 -0.50 20.00
C ASP A 133 -22.88 -1.85 19.84
N GLU A 134 -23.15 -2.28 18.61
CA GLU A 134 -23.77 -3.57 18.28
C GLU A 134 -22.75 -4.64 17.85
N THR A 135 -21.45 -4.37 17.94
CA THR A 135 -20.39 -5.24 17.40
C THR A 135 -19.55 -5.89 18.51
N THR A 136 -19.48 -7.22 18.55
CA THR A 136 -18.59 -7.95 19.48
C THR A 136 -17.11 -7.84 19.08
N VAL A 137 -16.20 -8.39 19.89
CA VAL A 137 -14.78 -8.47 19.50
C VAL A 137 -14.56 -9.46 18.35
N LEU A 138 -15.32 -10.56 18.31
CA LEU A 138 -15.23 -11.57 17.26
C LEU A 138 -15.71 -11.00 15.93
N ASP A 139 -16.85 -10.30 15.91
CA ASP A 139 -17.34 -9.62 14.71
C ASP A 139 -16.32 -8.61 14.14
N ARG A 140 -15.56 -7.94 15.01
CA ARG A 140 -14.50 -7.00 14.57
C ARG A 140 -13.34 -7.73 13.90
N LEU A 141 -12.94 -8.89 14.42
CA LEU A 141 -11.88 -9.72 13.84
C LEU A 141 -12.33 -10.30 12.49
N ASP A 142 -13.54 -10.85 12.42
CA ASP A 142 -14.10 -11.40 11.18
C ASP A 142 -14.20 -10.34 10.09
N ARG A 143 -14.71 -9.16 10.45
CA ARG A 143 -14.73 -8.00 9.55
C ARG A 143 -13.32 -7.64 9.07
N MET A 144 -12.35 -7.55 9.98
CA MET A 144 -10.99 -7.20 9.62
C MET A 144 -10.40 -8.22 8.64
N GLN A 145 -10.62 -9.52 8.89
CA GLN A 145 -10.21 -10.59 8.00
C GLN A 145 -10.85 -10.47 6.61
N GLN A 146 -12.16 -10.22 6.54
CA GLN A 146 -12.87 -10.04 5.26
C GLN A 146 -12.29 -8.87 4.45
N PHE A 147 -12.15 -7.68 5.06
CA PHE A 147 -11.59 -6.53 4.37
C PHE A 147 -10.14 -6.73 3.94
N LEU A 148 -9.32 -7.40 4.75
CA LEU A 148 -7.94 -7.70 4.39
C LEU A 148 -7.86 -8.70 3.23
N SER A 149 -8.68 -9.75 3.23
CA SER A 149 -8.76 -10.73 2.15
C SER A 149 -9.17 -10.06 0.83
N THR A 150 -10.28 -9.31 0.83
CA THR A 150 -10.76 -8.62 -0.37
C THR A 150 -9.73 -7.63 -0.91
N ARG A 151 -9.00 -6.93 -0.05
CA ARG A 151 -7.94 -6.01 -0.49
C ARG A 151 -6.71 -6.74 -1.04
N LEU A 152 -6.37 -7.90 -0.48
CA LEU A 152 -5.29 -8.74 -1.01
C LEU A 152 -5.64 -9.27 -2.40
N GLU A 153 -6.86 -9.78 -2.57
CA GLU A 153 -7.39 -10.21 -3.88
C GLU A 153 -7.34 -9.07 -4.89
N ALA A 154 -7.76 -7.86 -4.49
CA ALA A 154 -7.73 -6.68 -5.35
C ALA A 154 -6.30 -6.33 -5.80
N LEU A 155 -5.32 -6.39 -4.89
CA LEU A 155 -3.91 -6.16 -5.22
C LEU A 155 -3.36 -7.22 -6.17
N GLN A 156 -3.70 -8.49 -5.94
CA GLN A 156 -3.29 -9.59 -6.82
C GLN A 156 -3.88 -9.44 -8.23
N ALA A 157 -5.15 -9.05 -8.33
CA ALA A 157 -5.83 -8.82 -9.60
C ALA A 157 -5.25 -7.60 -10.35
N ALA A 158 -4.97 -6.51 -9.63
CA ALA A 158 -4.49 -5.27 -10.25
C ALA A 158 -3.01 -5.31 -10.66
N LYS A 159 -2.16 -6.03 -9.91
CA LYS A 159 -0.70 -5.98 -10.08
C LYS A 159 -0.22 -6.22 -11.53
N PRO A 160 -0.71 -7.23 -12.28
CA PRO A 160 -0.28 -7.43 -13.66
C PRO A 160 -0.67 -6.27 -14.60
N ALA A 161 -1.87 -5.71 -14.44
CA ALA A 161 -2.35 -4.60 -15.27
C ALA A 161 -1.58 -3.30 -14.96
N VAL A 162 -1.33 -3.03 -13.67
CA VAL A 162 -0.52 -1.89 -13.24
C VAL A 162 0.92 -2.02 -13.76
N GLN A 163 1.51 -3.22 -13.72
CA GLN A 163 2.84 -3.46 -14.27
C GLN A 163 2.90 -3.18 -15.78
N ALA A 164 1.89 -3.63 -16.54
CA ALA A 164 1.81 -3.37 -17.98
C ALA A 164 1.68 -1.87 -18.30
N LEU A 165 0.80 -1.15 -17.58
CA LEU A 165 0.69 0.29 -17.68
C LEU A 165 2.03 0.97 -17.38
N TYR A 166 2.64 0.67 -16.23
CA TYR A 166 3.89 1.28 -15.79
C TYR A 166 5.02 1.10 -16.80
N GLN A 167 5.12 -0.07 -17.43
CA GLN A 167 6.10 -0.34 -18.48
C GLN A 167 5.89 0.53 -19.73
N ALA A 168 4.65 0.89 -20.05
CA ALA A 168 4.31 1.75 -21.19
C ALA A 168 4.40 3.27 -20.90
N LEU A 169 4.47 3.67 -19.63
CA LEU A 169 4.62 5.08 -19.25
C LEU A 169 6.03 5.60 -19.54
N THR A 170 6.12 6.88 -19.94
CA THR A 170 7.40 7.61 -20.03
C THR A 170 8.02 7.82 -18.64
N PRO A 171 9.32 8.15 -18.54
CA PRO A 171 9.95 8.47 -17.25
C PRO A 171 9.21 9.56 -16.46
N GLU A 172 8.73 10.61 -17.13
CA GLU A 172 7.99 11.72 -16.53
C GLU A 172 6.63 11.25 -15.99
N GLN A 173 5.91 10.45 -16.78
CA GLN A 173 4.64 9.87 -16.35
C GLN A 173 4.80 8.90 -15.18
N ARG A 174 5.89 8.12 -15.13
CA ARG A 174 6.18 7.24 -13.98
C ARG A 174 6.40 8.04 -12.70
N ALA A 175 7.13 9.16 -12.75
CA ALA A 175 7.31 10.03 -11.60
C ALA A 175 5.97 10.57 -11.06
N ILE A 176 5.04 10.90 -11.97
CA ILE A 176 3.66 11.28 -11.60
C ILE A 176 2.91 10.08 -11.01
N PHE A 177 3.00 8.90 -11.63
CA PHE A 177 2.28 7.70 -11.19
C PHE A 177 2.74 7.21 -9.80
N ASP A 178 4.03 7.31 -9.50
CA ASP A 178 4.61 6.94 -8.20
C ASP A 178 4.23 7.94 -7.09
N HIS A 179 4.11 9.22 -7.46
CA HIS A 179 3.90 10.33 -6.52
C HIS A 179 2.83 11.33 -7.00
N PRO A 180 1.58 10.90 -7.22
CA PRO A 180 0.58 11.73 -7.91
C PRO A 180 0.22 13.02 -7.14
N PHE A 181 0.41 13.02 -5.82
CA PHE A 181 0.06 14.13 -4.92
C PHE A 181 1.23 14.99 -4.46
N ARG A 182 2.46 14.74 -4.94
CA ARG A 182 3.55 15.70 -4.73
C ARG A 182 3.27 16.94 -5.59
N ARG A 183 3.48 18.11 -4.98
CA ARG A 183 3.47 19.41 -5.66
C ARG A 183 4.80 19.64 -6.35
#